data_AF-A0A7X0BPA5-F1
#
_entry.id   AF-A0A7X0BPA5-F1
#
_cell.length_a   1.000
_cell.length_b   1.000
_cell.length_c   1.000
_cell.angle_alpha   90.00
_cell.angle_beta   90.00
_cell.angle_gamma   90.00
#
_symmetry.space_group_name_H-M   'P 1'
#
loop_
_entity.id
_entity.type
_entity.pdbx_description
1 polymer ?
#
loop_
_entity_poly.entity_id
_entity_poly.type
_entity_poly.pdbx_seq_one_letter_code
_entity_poly.pdbx_strand_id
1 'polypeptide(L)'
;MSLQELIASVPQIGEVRWIGVRPAREAPMLEVDAVEARRDAGLTGDHSRPSANNTRQVTLIQWEHLDVISALLGKPITALDLRRNIAISGINLFSLKNRRFRLGQAILETTGWCQPCARLEARLGSGAFQAVRGHGGITARVVQGGIIRLQDQLSIVN
;
A
#
# COMPACT_ATOMS: atom_id res chain seq x y z
N MET A 1 -0.35 -28.28 -12.91
CA MET A 1 0.44 -27.04 -12.75
C MET A 1 1.47 -27.24 -11.66
N SER A 2 2.68 -26.73 -11.84
CA SER A 2 3.73 -26.73 -10.81
C SER A 2 3.46 -25.65 -9.74
N LEU A 3 4.11 -25.77 -8.57
CA LEU A 3 4.06 -24.72 -7.55
C LEU A 3 4.57 -23.38 -8.10
N GLN A 4 5.58 -23.41 -8.97
CA GLN A 4 6.12 -22.22 -9.61
C GLN A 4 5.09 -21.54 -10.51
N GLU A 5 4.31 -22.32 -11.28
CA GLU A 5 3.22 -21.81 -12.11
C GLU A 5 2.10 -21.20 -11.26
N LEU A 6 1.74 -21.83 -10.13
CA LEU A 6 0.74 -21.28 -9.20
C LEU A 6 1.21 -19.97 -8.55
N ILE A 7 2.48 -19.88 -8.16
CA ILE A 7 3.05 -18.64 -7.61
C ILE A 7 3.11 -17.54 -8.67
N ALA A 8 3.40 -17.90 -9.93
CA ALA A 8 3.46 -16.99 -11.07
C ALA A 8 2.08 -16.45 -11.47
N SER A 9 1.04 -17.26 -11.36
CA SER A 9 -0.32 -16.94 -11.78
C SER A 9 -1.08 -16.21 -10.67
N VAL A 10 -1.27 -14.89 -10.83
CA VAL A 10 -2.17 -14.10 -9.99
C VAL A 10 -3.26 -13.51 -10.89
N PRO A 11 -4.37 -14.24 -11.10
CA PRO A 11 -5.44 -13.82 -12.01
C PRO A 11 -6.30 -12.69 -11.44
N GLN A 12 -6.23 -12.43 -10.14
CA GLN A 12 -7.00 -11.39 -9.49
C GLN A 12 -6.59 -10.00 -9.96
N ILE A 13 -7.58 -9.15 -10.17
CA ILE A 13 -7.40 -7.72 -10.45
C ILE A 13 -7.83 -6.97 -9.19
N GLY A 14 -6.96 -6.10 -8.70
CA GLY A 14 -7.27 -5.23 -7.58
C GLY A 14 -7.94 -3.93 -8.02
N GLU A 15 -8.50 -3.20 -7.07
CA GLU A 15 -9.11 -1.88 -7.29
C GLU A 15 -8.66 -0.90 -6.20
N VAL A 16 -8.36 0.34 -6.59
CA VAL A 16 -8.07 1.43 -5.65
C VAL A 16 -9.33 1.84 -4.90
N ARG A 17 -9.36 1.61 -3.60
CA ARG A 17 -10.46 1.98 -2.71
C ARG A 17 -10.25 3.28 -1.99
N TRP A 18 -8.99 3.70 -1.83
CA TRP A 18 -8.65 4.88 -1.05
C TRP A 18 -7.25 5.37 -1.39
N ILE A 19 -7.05 6.69 -1.38
CA ILE A 19 -5.74 7.34 -1.60
C ILE A 19 -5.54 8.44 -0.56
N GLY A 20 -4.33 8.49 0.00
CA GLY A 20 -3.93 9.60 0.85
C GLY A 20 -2.42 9.85 0.86
N VAL A 21 -2.08 11.10 1.17
CA VAL A 21 -0.70 11.60 1.18
C VAL A 21 -0.38 12.32 2.49
N ARG A 22 0.89 12.31 2.88
CA ARG A 22 1.39 12.97 4.10
C ARG A 22 2.26 14.15 3.67
N PRO A 23 1.78 15.40 3.74
CA PRO A 23 2.54 16.54 3.23
C PRO A 23 3.86 16.77 3.99
N ALA A 24 3.93 16.35 5.25
CA ALA A 24 5.15 16.36 6.05
C ALA A 24 5.20 15.17 7.00
N ARG A 25 6.35 14.97 7.65
CA ARG A 25 6.49 14.01 8.75
C ARG A 25 5.48 14.35 9.84
N GLU A 26 4.75 13.34 10.31
CA GLU A 26 3.74 13.45 11.39
C GLU A 26 2.53 14.34 11.08
N ALA A 27 2.50 15.02 9.92
CA ALA A 27 1.33 15.77 9.48
C ALA A 27 0.10 14.85 9.30
N PRO A 28 -1.13 15.37 9.44
CA PRO A 28 -2.35 14.65 9.07
C PRO A 28 -2.26 14.09 7.64
N MET A 29 -2.88 12.94 7.39
CA MET A 29 -3.06 12.48 6.00
C MET A 29 -4.06 13.40 5.31
N LEU A 30 -3.85 13.65 4.03
CA LEU A 30 -4.82 14.29 3.16
C LEU A 30 -5.38 13.24 2.20
N GLU A 31 -6.70 13.09 2.18
CA GLU A 31 -7.40 12.21 1.25
C GLU A 31 -7.58 12.92 -0.09
N VAL A 32 -7.40 12.17 -1.18
CA VAL A 32 -7.49 12.69 -2.54
C VAL A 32 -8.13 11.65 -3.46
N ASP A 33 -8.80 12.10 -4.51
CA ASP A 33 -9.40 11.18 -5.50
C ASP A 33 -8.40 10.69 -6.55
N ALA A 34 -7.27 11.39 -6.66
CA ALA A 34 -6.20 11.10 -7.60
C ALA A 34 -4.85 11.56 -7.08
N VAL A 35 -3.79 10.87 -7.49
CA VAL A 35 -2.41 11.23 -7.17
C VAL A 35 -1.46 10.85 -8.31
N GLU A 36 -0.43 11.65 -8.52
CA GLU A 36 0.65 11.32 -9.44
C GLU A 36 1.72 10.50 -8.72
N ALA A 37 2.03 9.31 -9.25
CA ALA A 37 3.23 8.58 -8.91
C ALA A 37 4.39 9.07 -9.77
N ARG A 38 5.46 9.53 -9.12
CA ARG A 38 6.65 10.08 -9.75
C ARG A 38 7.81 9.11 -9.61
N ARG A 39 8.42 8.77 -10.75
CA ARG A 39 9.59 7.88 -10.79
C ARG A 39 10.65 8.37 -9.81
N ASP A 40 11.17 7.46 -9.00
CA ASP A 40 12.22 7.71 -8.01
C ASP A 40 11.87 8.76 -6.91
N ALA A 41 10.62 9.23 -6.85
CA ALA A 41 10.19 10.30 -5.93
C ALA A 41 8.94 9.98 -5.09
N GLY A 42 8.22 8.90 -5.41
CA GLY A 42 6.98 8.56 -4.71
C GLY A 42 5.79 9.38 -5.18
N LEU A 43 4.84 9.65 -4.30
CA LEU A 43 3.60 10.34 -4.66
C LEU A 43 3.73 11.86 -4.56
N THR A 44 3.09 12.59 -5.47
CA THR A 44 2.93 14.04 -5.35
C THR A 44 2.15 14.37 -4.09
N GLY A 45 2.66 15.30 -3.27
CA GLY A 45 2.06 15.66 -1.97
C GLY A 45 2.41 14.74 -0.80
N ASP A 46 3.13 13.64 -1.00
CA ASP A 46 3.67 12.81 0.10
C ASP A 46 5.14 13.17 0.39
N HIS A 47 5.51 13.24 1.66
CA HIS A 47 6.85 13.59 2.14
C HIS A 47 7.91 12.49 1.94
N SER A 48 7.66 11.52 1.05
CA SER A 48 8.65 10.49 0.74
C SER A 48 9.92 11.13 0.19
N ARG A 49 11.09 10.66 0.64
CA ARG A 49 12.38 11.21 0.20
C ARG A 49 12.65 10.79 -1.25
N PRO A 50 12.87 11.73 -2.19
CA PRO A 50 13.23 11.37 -3.56
C PRO A 50 14.60 10.70 -3.60
N SER A 51 14.66 9.49 -4.17
CA SER A 51 15.86 8.71 -4.45
C SER A 51 15.49 7.39 -5.14
N ALA A 52 16.27 6.98 -6.14
CA ALA A 52 16.18 5.65 -6.73
C ALA A 52 16.48 4.52 -5.72
N ASN A 53 17.24 4.82 -4.66
CA ASN A 53 17.56 3.89 -3.58
C ASN A 53 16.49 3.86 -2.48
N ASN A 54 15.52 4.77 -2.52
CA ASN A 54 14.41 4.73 -1.58
C ASN A 54 13.49 3.57 -1.95
N THR A 55 13.50 2.53 -1.11
CA THR A 55 12.64 1.36 -1.29
C THR A 55 11.20 1.61 -0.86
N ARG A 56 10.91 2.70 -0.13
CA ARG A 56 9.60 2.99 0.44
C ARG A 56 9.00 4.28 -0.15
N GLN A 57 8.95 4.36 -1.47
CA GLN A 57 8.39 5.51 -2.17
C GLN A 57 6.86 5.57 -2.06
N VAL A 58 6.20 4.42 -2.15
CA VAL A 58 4.74 4.26 -2.02
C VAL A 58 4.46 3.15 -1.01
N THR A 59 3.40 3.29 -0.22
CA THR A 59 2.94 2.25 0.70
C THR A 59 1.51 1.85 0.40
N LEU A 60 1.26 0.55 0.29
CA LEU A 60 -0.07 0.02 -0.05
C LEU A 60 -0.58 -0.86 1.09
N ILE A 61 -1.89 -0.92 1.28
CA ILE A 61 -2.57 -1.86 2.18
C ILE A 61 -3.72 -2.55 1.48
N GLN A 62 -3.97 -3.80 1.88
CA GLN A 62 -5.10 -4.56 1.40
C GLN A 62 -6.35 -4.11 2.15
N TRP A 63 -7.39 -3.72 1.42
CA TRP A 63 -8.62 -3.16 1.99
C TRP A 63 -9.28 -4.14 2.95
N GLU A 64 -9.29 -5.42 2.61
CA GLU A 64 -9.85 -6.50 3.41
C GLU A 64 -9.13 -6.68 4.76
N HIS A 65 -7.88 -6.21 4.88
CA HIS A 65 -7.19 -6.25 6.17
C HIS A 65 -7.72 -5.22 7.17
N LEU A 66 -8.45 -4.19 6.75
CA LEU A 66 -9.05 -3.22 7.67
C LEU A 66 -10.06 -3.91 8.61
N ASP A 67 -10.87 -4.81 8.07
CA ASP A 67 -11.85 -5.57 8.86
C ASP A 67 -11.15 -6.54 9.82
N VAL A 68 -10.09 -7.22 9.35
CA VAL A 68 -9.28 -8.12 10.20
C VAL A 68 -8.67 -7.35 11.37
N ILE A 69 -8.03 -6.20 11.10
CA ILE A 69 -7.40 -5.39 12.13
C ILE A 69 -8.46 -4.82 13.08
N SER A 70 -9.62 -4.42 12.57
CA SER A 70 -10.73 -3.93 13.39
C SER A 70 -11.22 -5.00 14.37
N ALA A 71 -11.41 -6.22 13.89
CA ALA A 71 -11.83 -7.35 14.70
C ALA A 71 -10.80 -7.68 15.80
N LEU A 72 -9.51 -7.71 15.45
CA LEU A 72 -8.42 -7.99 16.40
C LEU A 72 -8.25 -6.89 17.46
N LEU A 73 -8.60 -5.65 17.14
CA LEU A 73 -8.55 -4.52 18.07
C LEU A 73 -9.85 -4.28 18.84
N GLY A 74 -10.94 -4.96 18.47
CA GLY A 74 -12.26 -4.72 19.05
C GLY A 74 -12.80 -3.31 18.79
N LYS A 75 -12.34 -2.62 17.73
CA LYS A 75 -12.81 -1.29 17.34
C LYS A 75 -12.67 -1.06 15.83
N PRO A 76 -13.46 -0.17 15.22
CA PRO A 76 -13.32 0.15 13.80
C PRO A 76 -11.94 0.76 13.48
N ILE A 77 -11.36 0.31 12.37
CA ILE A 77 -10.12 0.83 11.79
C ILE A 77 -10.36 1.15 10.32
N THR A 78 -9.94 2.34 9.92
CA THR A 78 -10.03 2.83 8.54
C THR A 78 -8.66 2.85 7.85
N ALA A 79 -8.63 3.09 6.54
CA ALA A 79 -7.37 3.27 5.82
C ALA A 79 -6.56 4.46 6.37
N LEU A 80 -7.26 5.53 6.75
CA LEU A 80 -6.68 6.73 7.38
C LEU A 80 -5.91 6.37 8.67
N ASP A 81 -6.47 5.47 9.47
CA ASP A 81 -5.87 4.98 10.71
C ASP A 81 -4.58 4.20 10.49
N LEU A 82 -4.29 3.68 9.30
CA LEU A 82 -3.05 2.94 9.04
C LEU A 82 -1.99 3.78 8.32
N ARG A 83 -2.35 4.97 7.82
CA ARG A 83 -1.44 5.95 7.20
C ARG A 83 -0.57 5.36 6.10
N ARG A 84 -1.11 4.39 5.37
CA ARG A 84 -0.57 3.91 4.09
C ARG A 84 -1.02 4.87 3.01
N ASN A 85 -0.40 4.84 1.83
CA ASN A 85 -0.75 5.79 0.78
C ASN A 85 -1.97 5.35 -0.01
N ILE A 86 -2.08 4.05 -0.29
CA ILE A 86 -3.14 3.52 -1.16
C ILE A 86 -3.72 2.28 -0.51
N ALA A 87 -5.05 2.16 -0.50
CA ALA A 87 -5.72 0.91 -0.12
C ALA A 87 -6.31 0.24 -1.35
N ILE A 88 -6.05 -1.07 -1.50
CA ILE A 88 -6.42 -1.87 -2.66
C ILE A 88 -7.31 -3.03 -2.21
N SER A 89 -8.46 -3.24 -2.83
CA SER A 89 -9.29 -4.43 -2.65
C SER A 89 -9.12 -5.44 -3.79
N GLY A 90 -9.65 -6.64 -3.63
CA GLY A 90 -9.84 -7.61 -4.71
C GLY A 90 -8.60 -8.43 -5.09
N ILE A 91 -7.45 -8.15 -4.50
CA ILE A 91 -6.19 -8.86 -4.75
C ILE A 91 -5.39 -9.05 -3.47
N ASN A 92 -4.75 -10.22 -3.35
CA ASN A 92 -3.80 -10.48 -2.27
C ASN A 92 -2.49 -9.70 -2.52
N LEU A 93 -2.24 -8.63 -1.77
CA LEU A 93 -1.01 -7.84 -1.92
C LEU A 93 0.26 -8.65 -1.59
N PHE A 94 0.15 -9.73 -0.82
CA PHE A 94 1.27 -10.63 -0.56
C PHE A 94 1.75 -11.34 -1.84
N SER A 95 0.84 -11.60 -2.78
CA SER A 95 1.16 -12.21 -4.08
C SER A 95 2.00 -11.31 -4.99
N LEU A 96 2.11 -10.01 -4.66
CA LEU A 96 2.92 -9.03 -5.39
C LEU A 96 4.39 -9.00 -4.94
N LYS A 97 4.80 -9.87 -4.00
CA LYS A 97 6.18 -9.95 -3.52
C LYS A 97 7.17 -10.13 -4.68
N ASN A 98 8.17 -9.25 -4.76
CA ASN A 98 9.21 -9.25 -5.80
C ASN A 98 8.65 -9.13 -7.24
N ARG A 99 7.51 -8.47 -7.41
CA ARG A 99 6.87 -8.27 -8.71
C ARG A 99 6.72 -6.81 -9.07
N ARG A 100 6.63 -6.57 -10.38
CA ARG A 100 6.09 -5.34 -10.94
C ARG A 100 4.60 -5.49 -11.20
N PHE A 101 3.88 -4.41 -10.94
CA PHE A 101 2.44 -4.35 -11.14
C PHE A 101 2.06 -2.97 -11.66
N ARG A 102 1.03 -2.95 -12.49
CA ARG A 102 0.38 -1.74 -12.96
C ARG A 102 -0.65 -1.33 -11.92
N LEU A 103 -0.70 -0.03 -11.64
CA LEU A 103 -1.71 0.59 -10.81
C LEU A 103 -2.14 1.88 -11.51
N GLY A 104 -3.36 1.90 -12.07
CA GLY A 104 -3.77 2.97 -12.98
C GLY A 104 -2.77 3.12 -14.13
N GLN A 105 -2.18 4.31 -14.27
CA GLN A 105 -1.19 4.60 -15.31
C GLN A 105 0.26 4.33 -14.87
N ALA A 106 0.51 4.04 -13.60
CA ALA A 106 1.85 3.84 -13.06
C ALA A 106 2.27 2.37 -13.08
N ILE A 107 3.59 2.11 -13.12
CA ILE A 107 4.17 0.79 -12.83
C ILE A 107 4.98 0.89 -11.55
N LEU A 108 4.62 0.06 -10.58
CA LEU A 108 5.27 -0.03 -9.28
C LEU A 108 5.96 -1.39 -9.13
N GLU A 109 6.95 -1.45 -8.26
CA GLU A 109 7.64 -2.69 -7.88
C GLU A 109 7.65 -2.85 -6.37
N THR A 110 7.21 -4.01 -5.88
CA THR A 110 7.26 -4.32 -4.45
C THR A 110 8.70 -4.40 -3.98
N THR A 111 8.99 -3.74 -2.87
CA THR A 111 10.33 -3.70 -2.27
C THR A 111 10.38 -4.33 -0.87
N GLY A 112 9.23 -4.59 -0.26
CA GLY A 112 9.19 -5.14 1.09
C GLY A 112 7.82 -5.06 1.74
N TRP A 113 7.81 -5.37 3.03
CA TRP A 113 6.62 -5.42 3.87
C TRP A 113 6.53 -4.18 4.76
N CYS A 114 5.31 -3.69 4.96
CA CYS A 114 5.05 -2.63 5.90
C CYS A 114 4.92 -3.20 7.34
N GLN A 115 6.06 -3.39 8.00
CA GLN A 115 6.09 -3.84 9.40
C GLN A 115 5.42 -2.82 10.35
N PRO A 116 4.61 -3.27 11.33
CA PRO A 116 4.12 -2.40 12.39
C PRO A 116 5.28 -1.90 13.27
N CYS A 117 5.09 -0.79 13.98
CA CYS A 117 6.11 -0.16 14.81
C CYS A 117 5.52 0.44 16.09
N ALA A 118 6.37 0.80 17.06
CA ALA A 118 5.92 1.40 18.32
C ALA A 118 5.06 2.66 18.13
N ARG A 119 5.30 3.44 17.07
CA ARG A 119 4.50 4.62 16.74
C ARG A 119 3.07 4.27 16.30
N LEU A 120 2.87 3.11 15.68
CA LEU A 120 1.54 2.62 15.36
C LEU A 120 0.76 2.31 16.65
N GLU A 121 1.40 1.62 17.59
CA GLU A 121 0.82 1.28 18.88
C GLU A 121 0.50 2.51 19.73
N ALA A 122 1.41 3.49 19.78
CA ALA A 122 1.14 4.76 20.46
C ALA A 122 -0.10 5.49 19.90
N ARG A 123 -0.40 5.33 18.61
CA ARG A 123 -1.51 6.00 17.93
C ARG A 123 -2.82 5.23 17.99
N LEU A 124 -2.78 3.91 17.84
CA LEU A 124 -3.98 3.07 17.78
C LEU A 124 -4.29 2.40 19.12
N GLY A 125 -3.43 2.52 20.13
CA GLY A 125 -3.59 1.90 21.42
C GLY A 125 -2.96 0.51 21.50
N SER A 126 -2.97 -0.03 22.71
CA SER A 126 -2.36 -1.33 23.04
C SER A 126 -2.90 -2.44 22.14
N GLY A 127 -2.00 -3.33 21.70
CA GLY A 127 -2.34 -4.48 20.85
C GLY A 127 -2.29 -4.18 19.35
N ALA A 128 -2.24 -2.91 18.93
CA ALA A 128 -2.19 -2.55 17.51
C ALA A 128 -0.95 -3.05 16.78
N PHE A 129 0.18 -3.18 17.49
CA PHE A 129 1.36 -3.81 16.90
C PHE A 129 1.06 -5.24 16.45
N GLN A 130 0.45 -6.06 17.32
CA GLN A 130 0.16 -7.46 17.02
C GLN A 130 -0.99 -7.59 16.02
N ALA A 131 -2.05 -6.78 16.16
CA ALA A 131 -3.20 -6.80 15.25
C ALA A 131 -2.82 -6.51 13.79
N VAL A 132 -1.81 -5.65 13.57
CA VAL A 132 -1.36 -5.27 12.22
C VAL A 132 -0.23 -6.17 11.71
N ARG A 133 0.35 -7.04 12.54
CA ARG A 133 1.43 -7.94 12.13
C ARG A 133 0.94 -8.90 11.03
N GLY A 134 1.64 -8.94 9.90
CA GLY A 134 1.20 -9.68 8.70
C GLY A 134 0.15 -8.96 7.86
N HIS A 135 -0.53 -7.93 8.41
CA HIS A 135 -1.61 -7.19 7.74
C HIS A 135 -1.23 -5.77 7.33
N GLY A 136 -0.01 -5.32 7.64
CA GLY A 136 0.42 -3.94 7.43
C GLY A 136 0.62 -3.50 5.97
N GLY A 137 0.53 -4.42 5.00
CA GLY A 137 0.65 -4.17 3.57
C GLY A 137 2.08 -4.19 3.03
N ILE A 138 2.32 -3.53 1.90
CA ILE A 138 3.60 -3.55 1.17
C ILE A 138 4.22 -2.17 1.03
N THR A 139 5.54 -2.14 0.81
CA THR A 139 6.27 -0.99 0.31
C THR A 139 6.58 -1.20 -1.17
N ALA A 140 6.58 -0.11 -1.93
CA ALA A 140 6.89 -0.14 -3.36
C ALA A 140 7.73 1.07 -3.79
N ARG A 141 8.43 0.89 -4.91
CA ARG A 141 9.10 1.96 -5.67
C ARG A 141 8.36 2.22 -6.98
N VAL A 142 8.41 3.46 -7.46
CA VAL A 142 7.82 3.86 -8.74
C VAL A 142 8.82 3.58 -9.86
N VAL A 143 8.51 2.61 -10.71
CA VAL A 143 9.34 2.23 -11.87
C VAL A 143 8.99 3.10 -13.08
N GLN A 144 7.70 3.31 -13.31
CA GLN A 144 7.18 4.24 -14.32
C GLN A 144 6.12 5.13 -13.66
N GLY A 145 6.23 6.44 -13.88
CA GLY A 145 5.27 7.41 -13.35
C GLY A 145 3.93 7.36 -14.07
N GLY A 146 2.91 7.96 -13.44
CA GLY A 146 1.57 8.01 -13.97
C GLY A 146 0.56 8.44 -12.92
N ILE A 147 -0.65 8.81 -13.37
CA ILE A 147 -1.75 9.15 -12.46
C ILE A 147 -2.44 7.87 -11.98
N ILE A 148 -2.73 7.83 -10.69
CA ILE A 148 -3.53 6.81 -10.01
C ILE A 148 -4.79 7.50 -9.49
N ARG A 149 -5.97 6.94 -9.74
CA ARG A 149 -7.27 7.43 -9.28
C ARG A 149 -7.98 6.39 -8.45
N LEU A 150 -8.98 6.83 -7.68
CA LEU A 150 -9.97 5.90 -7.12
C LEU A 150 -10.56 5.04 -8.25
N GLN A 151 -10.86 3.79 -7.94
CA GLN A 151 -11.39 2.78 -8.87
C GLN A 151 -10.42 2.34 -9.98
N ASP A 152 -9.19 2.88 -10.04
CA ASP A 152 -8.18 2.34 -10.94
C ASP A 152 -7.84 0.90 -10.57
N GLN A 153 -7.52 0.11 -11.60
CA GLN A 153 -7.19 -1.30 -11.44
C GLN A 153 -5.73 -1.52 -11.05
N LEU A 154 -5.49 -2.60 -10.31
CA LEU A 154 -4.19 -3.18 -10.04
C LEU A 154 -4.06 -4.54 -10.73
N SER A 155 -3.01 -4.74 -11.52
CA SER A 155 -2.70 -6.06 -12.10
C SER A 155 -1.20 -6.27 -12.26
N ILE A 156 -0.74 -7.52 -12.27
CA ILE A 156 0.67 -7.84 -12.51
C ILE A 156 1.03 -7.45 -13.95
N VAL A 157 2.24 -6.93 -14.13
CA VAL A 157 2.83 -6.75 -15.46
C VAL A 157 3.64 -8.01 -15.76
N ASN A 158 3.28 -8.70 -16.84
CA ASN A 158 4.04 -9.84 -17.34
C ASN A 158 5.40 -9.41 -17.90
#